data_AF-X1J2G5-F1
#
_entry.id   AF-X1J2G5-F1
#
_cell.length_a   1.000
_cell.length_b   1.000
_cell.length_c   1.000
_cell.angle_alpha   90.00
_cell.angle_beta   90.00
_cell.angle_gamma   90.00
#
_symmetry.space_group_name_H-M   'P 1'
#
loop_
_entity.id
_entity.type
_entity.pdbx_description
1 polymer ?
#
loop_
_entity_poly.entity_id
_entity_poly.type
_entity_poly.pdbx_seq_one_letter_code
_entity_poly.pdbx_strand_id
1 'polypeptide(L)'
;MLDSIKKNIRQDNFQIKDIPKIILLIPKDKSHGDLSTNIAMQLSRELRVKPLDVANLIVSNLDIQGTIIEKAKIAGPGFINFWLSENWLYKVLDEIREQGENYGKVNLGKGKRVQVEFVSVNPTGPLHIGHGKCAAVGDALSSILKAAGYEVEKEYYINDQGRQIDILGQSVHARYNNFLGEKKEFPADGYKGEYIVDIAKKVIDKFQDKYKGRDDKESREFFREFTLKKILSGIKEDLKDFG
;
A
#
# COMPACT_ATOMS: atom_id res chain seq x y z
N MET A 1 -23.70 4.18 25.26
CA MET A 1 -23.31 5.60 25.48
C MET A 1 -24.25 6.60 24.79
N LEU A 2 -24.52 6.49 23.49
CA LEU A 2 -25.49 7.37 22.81
C LEU A 2 -26.87 7.33 23.46
N ASP A 3 -27.35 6.15 23.85
CA ASP A 3 -28.65 6.02 24.51
C ASP A 3 -28.65 6.66 25.90
N SER A 4 -27.56 6.52 26.67
CA SER A 4 -27.38 7.25 27.93
C SER A 4 -27.43 8.77 27.70
N ILE A 5 -26.69 9.28 26.71
CA ILE A 5 -26.72 10.71 26.36
C ILE A 5 -28.14 11.15 26.00
N LYS A 6 -28.84 10.42 25.12
CA LYS A 6 -30.22 10.75 24.71
C LYS A 6 -31.23 10.68 25.86
N LYS A 7 -31.12 9.69 26.74
CA LYS A 7 -31.99 9.51 27.91
C LYS A 7 -31.84 10.68 28.88
N ASN A 8 -30.60 11.10 29.13
CA ASN A 8 -30.28 12.22 30.02
C ASN A 8 -30.71 13.59 29.48
N ILE A 9 -30.49 13.84 28.18
CA ILE A 9 -30.96 15.08 27.52
C ILE A 9 -32.47 15.24 27.69
N ARG A 10 -33.23 14.14 27.59
CA ARG A 10 -34.69 14.14 27.74
C ARG A 10 -35.17 14.25 29.19
N GLN A 11 -34.44 13.70 30.16
CA GLN A 11 -34.85 13.68 31.57
C GLN A 11 -34.62 15.02 32.28
N ASP A 12 -33.55 15.75 31.96
CA ASP A 12 -33.18 16.99 32.66
C ASP A 12 -33.56 18.28 31.89
N ASN A 13 -34.49 18.19 30.92
CA ASN A 13 -34.94 19.33 30.11
C ASN A 13 -33.84 20.06 29.31
N PHE A 14 -32.70 19.41 29.07
CA PHE A 14 -31.64 19.99 28.25
C PHE A 14 -32.00 19.94 26.76
N GLN A 15 -31.81 21.05 26.05
CA GLN A 15 -31.92 21.08 24.58
C GLN A 15 -30.53 21.04 23.97
N ILE A 16 -30.18 19.89 23.37
CA ILE A 16 -29.00 19.75 22.51
C ILE A 16 -29.49 19.65 21.07
N LYS A 17 -28.96 20.49 20.18
CA LYS A 17 -29.32 20.47 18.76
C LYS A 17 -28.72 19.26 18.07
N ASP A 18 -27.44 18.99 18.33
CA ASP A 18 -26.69 17.90 17.73
C ASP A 18 -25.76 17.25 18.74
N ILE A 19 -25.81 15.92 18.86
CA ILE A 19 -24.83 15.18 19.67
C ILE A 19 -23.53 15.10 18.85
N PRO A 20 -22.39 15.61 19.37
CA PRO A 20 -21.11 15.50 18.68
C PRO A 20 -20.74 14.04 18.42
N LYS A 21 -19.97 13.80 17.36
CA LYS A 21 -19.44 12.47 17.09
C LYS A 21 -18.59 12.03 18.29
N ILE A 22 -18.98 10.90 18.89
CA ILE A 22 -18.21 10.28 19.98
C ILE A 22 -16.91 9.75 19.38
N ILE A 23 -15.78 10.25 19.87
CA ILE A 23 -14.45 9.76 19.52
C ILE A 23 -13.92 8.97 20.71
N LEU A 24 -13.48 7.75 20.44
CA LEU A 24 -12.77 6.89 21.40
C LEU A 24 -11.29 6.92 21.05
N LEU A 25 -10.45 7.15 22.07
CA LEU A 25 -9.00 7.21 21.95
C LEU A 25 -8.37 6.24 22.93
N ILE A 26 -7.18 5.74 22.62
CA ILE A 26 -6.37 4.96 23.56
C ILE A 26 -5.69 5.95 24.52
N PRO A 27 -5.89 5.85 25.84
CA PRO A 27 -5.20 6.70 26.81
C PRO A 27 -3.68 6.54 26.73
N LYS A 28 -2.93 7.62 26.97
CA LYS A 28 -1.46 7.56 27.04
C LYS A 28 -0.97 6.72 28.22
N ASP A 29 -1.68 6.77 29.34
CA ASP A 29 -1.41 5.97 30.53
C ASP A 29 -2.42 4.82 30.61
N LYS A 30 -1.94 3.57 30.62
CA LYS A 30 -2.78 2.37 30.73
C LYS A 30 -3.54 2.28 32.06
N SER A 31 -3.07 2.98 33.11
CA SER A 31 -3.80 3.09 34.37
C SER A 31 -5.16 3.77 34.19
N HIS A 32 -5.34 4.52 33.09
CA HIS A 32 -6.58 5.21 32.71
C HIS A 32 -7.48 4.37 31.79
N GLY A 33 -7.26 3.06 31.68
CA GLY A 33 -8.12 2.14 30.92
C GLY A 33 -7.70 1.95 29.46
N ASP A 34 -8.55 1.23 28.72
CA ASP A 34 -8.29 0.81 27.34
C ASP A 34 -8.76 1.87 26.33
N LEU A 35 -9.86 2.55 26.65
CA LEU A 35 -10.47 3.58 25.80
C LEU A 35 -10.88 4.79 26.64
N SER A 36 -10.85 5.97 26.05
CA SER A 36 -11.30 7.21 26.67
C SER A 36 -12.03 8.10 25.68
N THR A 37 -12.96 8.92 26.17
CA THR A 37 -13.64 9.95 25.40
C THR A 37 -13.74 11.26 26.17
N ASN A 38 -13.69 12.36 25.43
CA ASN A 38 -13.88 13.72 25.94
C ASN A 38 -15.28 14.27 25.67
N ILE A 39 -16.25 13.40 25.32
CA ILE A 39 -17.60 13.81 24.91
C ILE A 39 -18.28 14.73 25.93
N ALA A 40 -18.06 14.51 27.23
CA ALA A 40 -18.64 15.35 28.27
C ALA A 40 -18.17 16.81 28.20
N MET A 41 -16.91 17.04 27.81
CA MET A 41 -16.34 18.38 27.62
C MET A 41 -16.84 19.06 26.34
N GLN A 42 -17.24 18.27 25.33
CA GLN A 42 -17.84 18.80 24.11
C GLN A 42 -19.29 19.24 24.40
N LEU A 43 -20.05 18.35 25.05
CA LEU A 43 -21.44 18.59 25.43
C LEU A 43 -21.59 19.70 26.48
N SER A 44 -20.63 19.85 27.40
CA SER A 44 -20.67 20.90 28.43
C SER A 44 -20.75 22.31 27.87
N ARG A 45 -20.14 22.55 26.70
CA ARG A 45 -20.14 23.86 26.03
C ARG A 45 -21.53 24.22 25.52
N GLU A 46 -22.25 23.24 25.00
CA GLU A 46 -23.61 23.41 24.48
C GLU A 46 -24.62 23.47 25.62
N LEU A 47 -24.47 22.60 26.62
CA LEU A 47 -25.33 22.53 27.80
C LEU A 47 -25.12 23.67 28.80
N ARG A 48 -23.98 24.38 28.72
CA ARG A 48 -23.55 25.38 29.73
C ARG A 48 -23.49 24.83 31.15
N VAL A 49 -23.18 23.54 31.27
CA VAL A 49 -23.03 22.79 32.53
C VAL A 49 -21.55 22.46 32.71
N LYS A 50 -21.07 22.23 33.95
CA LYS A 50 -19.67 21.83 34.15
C LYS A 50 -19.42 20.46 33.48
N PRO A 51 -18.29 20.28 32.78
CA PRO A 51 -17.94 18.99 32.15
C PRO A 51 -18.03 17.78 33.07
N LEU A 52 -17.66 17.94 34.34
CA LEU A 52 -17.70 16.87 35.33
C LEU A 52 -19.14 16.42 35.61
N ASP A 53 -20.08 17.35 35.70
CA ASP A 53 -21.49 17.05 35.94
C ASP A 53 -22.09 16.33 34.72
N VAL A 54 -21.72 16.75 33.50
CA VAL A 54 -22.09 16.04 32.27
C VAL A 54 -21.50 14.63 32.23
N ALA A 55 -20.23 14.47 32.63
CA ALA A 55 -19.60 13.15 32.69
C ALA A 55 -20.29 12.24 33.71
N ASN A 56 -20.62 12.75 34.90
CA ASN A 56 -21.38 12.04 35.93
C ASN A 56 -22.74 11.60 35.40
N LEU A 57 -23.46 12.49 34.73
CA LEU A 57 -24.76 12.23 34.13
C LEU A 57 -24.70 11.10 33.09
N ILE A 58 -23.67 11.11 32.23
CA ILE A 58 -23.47 10.07 31.21
C ILE A 58 -23.14 8.72 31.86
N VAL A 59 -22.22 8.71 32.84
CA VAL A 59 -21.76 7.47 33.49
C VAL A 59 -22.84 6.87 34.38
N SER A 60 -23.62 7.67 35.12
CA SER A 60 -24.69 7.19 35.99
C SER A 60 -25.83 6.48 35.24
N ASN A 61 -26.04 6.86 33.99
CA ASN A 61 -27.03 6.25 33.09
C ASN A 61 -26.41 5.33 32.04
N LEU A 62 -25.11 5.05 32.15
CA LEU A 62 -24.45 4.13 31.25
C LEU A 62 -24.84 2.70 31.64
N ASP A 63 -25.73 2.11 30.85
CA ASP A 63 -25.94 0.67 30.92
C ASP A 63 -24.76 -0.05 30.25
N ILE A 64 -24.02 -0.82 31.05
CA ILE A 64 -22.88 -1.62 30.61
C ILE A 64 -23.21 -3.12 30.60
N GLN A 65 -24.40 -3.54 31.07
CA GLN A 65 -24.77 -4.95 31.11
C GLN A 65 -24.82 -5.53 29.69
N GLY A 66 -24.25 -6.73 29.52
CA GLY A 66 -24.17 -7.40 28.22
C GLY A 66 -23.21 -6.76 27.20
N THR A 67 -22.49 -5.70 27.59
CA THR A 67 -21.48 -5.05 26.74
C THR A 67 -20.07 -5.59 27.01
N ILE A 68 -19.10 -5.17 26.21
CA ILE A 68 -17.68 -5.47 26.43
C ILE A 68 -17.04 -4.63 27.55
N ILE A 69 -17.73 -3.63 28.10
CA ILE A 69 -17.20 -2.70 29.10
C ILE A 69 -17.34 -3.31 30.50
N GLU A 70 -16.22 -3.47 31.21
CA GLU A 70 -16.19 -3.90 32.61
C GLU A 70 -16.55 -2.74 33.55
N LYS A 71 -15.96 -1.56 33.32
CA LYS A 71 -16.22 -0.37 34.12
C LYS A 71 -15.91 0.91 33.34
N ALA A 72 -16.58 1.98 33.74
CA ALA A 72 -16.29 3.34 33.29
C ALA A 72 -15.94 4.23 34.49
N LYS A 73 -14.91 5.06 34.39
CA LYS A 73 -14.54 6.04 35.43
C LYS A 73 -14.31 7.41 34.81
N ILE A 74 -14.59 8.44 35.59
CA ILE A 74 -14.37 9.83 35.20
C ILE A 74 -12.97 10.25 35.66
N ALA A 75 -12.24 10.95 34.80
CA ALA A 75 -10.90 11.44 35.09
C ALA A 75 -10.75 12.91 34.70
N GLY A 76 -9.96 13.65 35.50
CA GLY A 76 -9.59 15.03 35.25
C GLY A 76 -10.80 15.93 34.96
N PRO A 77 -10.77 16.74 33.89
CA PRO A 77 -11.81 17.72 33.59
C PRO A 77 -13.08 17.12 32.97
N GLY A 78 -13.33 15.81 33.07
CA GLY A 78 -14.50 15.16 32.47
C GLY A 78 -14.20 14.19 31.33
N PHE A 79 -13.01 13.58 31.30
CA PHE A 79 -12.79 12.40 30.48
C PHE A 79 -13.58 11.22 31.05
N ILE A 80 -14.16 10.41 30.17
CA ILE A 80 -14.78 9.14 30.55
C ILE A 80 -13.87 8.04 30.03
N ASN A 81 -13.24 7.32 30.94
CA ASN A 81 -12.34 6.22 30.70
C ASN A 81 -13.07 4.90 30.84
N PHE A 82 -12.74 3.92 30.00
CA PHE A 82 -13.35 2.60 29.96
C PHE A 82 -12.30 1.52 30.11
N TRP A 83 -12.64 0.50 30.88
CA TRP A 83 -11.93 -0.77 30.94
C TRP A 83 -12.81 -1.82 30.30
N LEU A 84 -12.23 -2.58 29.39
CA LEU A 84 -12.92 -3.66 28.69
C LEU A 84 -12.74 -4.96 29.46
N SER A 85 -13.78 -5.79 29.50
CA SER A 85 -13.73 -7.10 30.16
C SER A 85 -12.87 -8.07 29.37
N GLU A 86 -11.93 -8.80 29.98
CA GLU A 86 -11.06 -9.74 29.27
C GLU A 86 -11.81 -10.74 28.36
N ASN A 87 -13.08 -11.03 28.68
CA ASN A 87 -13.98 -11.85 27.87
C ASN A 87 -14.18 -11.35 26.42
N TRP A 88 -13.97 -10.06 26.15
CA TRP A 88 -14.04 -9.53 24.78
C TRP A 88 -12.96 -10.16 23.88
N LEU A 89 -11.78 -10.49 24.43
CA LEU A 89 -10.69 -11.10 23.68
C LEU A 89 -11.03 -12.53 23.24
N TYR A 90 -11.71 -13.32 24.08
CA TYR A 90 -12.11 -14.68 23.73
C TYR A 90 -13.07 -14.71 22.53
N LYS A 91 -13.99 -13.74 22.45
CA LYS A 91 -14.88 -13.61 21.29
C LYS A 91 -14.11 -13.32 20.00
N VAL A 92 -13.07 -12.52 20.06
CA VAL A 92 -12.20 -12.25 18.89
C VAL A 92 -11.46 -13.51 18.47
N LEU A 93 -11.02 -14.36 19.40
CA LEU A 93 -10.41 -15.65 19.05
C LEU A 93 -11.39 -16.59 18.34
N ASP A 94 -12.65 -16.63 18.78
CA ASP A 94 -13.71 -17.37 18.10
C ASP A 94 -13.96 -16.80 16.68
N GLU A 95 -14.02 -15.47 16.53
CA GLU A 95 -14.15 -14.81 15.22
C GLU A 95 -12.98 -15.13 14.28
N ILE A 96 -11.74 -15.10 14.79
CA ILE A 96 -10.54 -15.48 14.02
C ILE A 96 -10.65 -16.92 13.55
N ARG A 97 -11.06 -17.84 14.44
CA ARG A 97 -11.22 -19.26 14.10
C ARG A 97 -12.32 -19.48 13.07
N GLU A 98 -13.46 -18.82 13.21
CA GLU A 98 -14.60 -18.94 12.29
C GLU A 98 -14.30 -18.35 10.91
N GLN A 99 -13.62 -17.21 10.85
CA GLN A 99 -13.30 -16.53 9.59
C GLN A 99 -12.07 -17.11 8.89
N GLY A 100 -11.14 -17.72 9.63
CA GLY A 100 -9.92 -18.33 9.09
C GLY A 100 -9.10 -17.34 8.26
N GLU A 101 -8.76 -17.72 7.02
CA GLU A 101 -8.03 -16.87 6.06
C GLU A 101 -8.78 -15.59 5.63
N ASN A 102 -10.07 -15.49 5.98
CA ASN A 102 -10.87 -14.29 5.70
C ASN A 102 -10.88 -13.31 6.87
N TYR A 103 -10.30 -13.66 8.02
CA TYR A 103 -10.20 -12.72 9.14
C TYR A 103 -9.46 -11.45 8.73
N GLY A 104 -10.02 -10.30 9.07
CA GLY A 104 -9.48 -8.98 8.69
C GLY A 104 -9.82 -8.53 7.25
N LYS A 105 -10.45 -9.38 6.43
CA LYS A 105 -11.03 -8.93 5.15
C LYS A 105 -12.29 -8.13 5.42
N VAL A 106 -12.46 -7.05 4.67
CA VAL A 106 -13.63 -6.17 4.75
C VAL A 106 -14.15 -5.88 3.35
N ASN A 107 -15.41 -5.49 3.21
CA ASN A 107 -16.00 -5.12 1.92
C ASN A 107 -16.25 -3.60 1.81
N LEU A 108 -15.20 -2.82 2.06
CA LEU A 108 -15.25 -1.35 1.94
C LEU A 108 -15.31 -0.92 0.47
N GLY A 109 -14.59 -1.64 -0.40
CA GLY A 109 -14.51 -1.38 -1.83
C GLY A 109 -15.81 -1.64 -2.58
N LYS A 110 -16.65 -2.58 -2.11
CA LYS A 110 -17.93 -2.94 -2.73
C LYS A 110 -17.80 -3.24 -4.23
N GLY A 111 -16.72 -3.92 -4.62
CA GLY A 111 -16.43 -4.25 -6.02
C GLY A 111 -15.96 -3.08 -6.89
N LYS A 112 -15.63 -1.92 -6.31
CA LYS A 112 -15.01 -0.83 -7.07
C LYS A 112 -13.68 -1.27 -7.65
N ARG A 113 -13.44 -0.89 -8.90
CA ARG A 113 -12.19 -1.14 -9.62
C ARG A 113 -11.11 -0.15 -9.22
N VAL A 114 -9.90 -0.65 -9.00
CA VAL A 114 -8.70 0.15 -8.74
C VAL A 114 -7.55 -0.42 -9.55
N GLN A 115 -6.86 0.46 -10.27
CA GLN A 115 -5.61 0.14 -10.94
C GLN A 115 -4.45 0.58 -10.03
N VAL A 116 -3.48 -0.31 -9.82
CA VAL A 116 -2.27 -0.04 -9.07
C VAL A 116 -1.09 -0.22 -10.01
N GLU A 117 -0.51 0.89 -10.44
CA GLU A 117 0.71 0.90 -11.24
C GLU A 117 1.94 0.96 -10.32
N PHE A 118 2.92 0.07 -10.54
CA PHE A 118 4.14 0.07 -9.76
C PHE A 118 5.34 -0.55 -10.51
N VAL A 119 6.54 -0.27 -10.01
CA VAL A 119 7.84 -0.54 -10.65
C VAL A 119 8.06 0.34 -11.89
N SER A 120 7.31 0.13 -12.98
CA SER A 120 7.28 0.95 -14.22
C SER A 120 8.62 1.57 -14.64
N VAL A 121 9.71 0.79 -14.59
CA VAL A 121 11.03 1.31 -14.94
C VAL A 121 11.24 1.24 -16.45
N ASN A 122 11.96 2.23 -16.98
CA ASN A 122 12.40 2.20 -18.38
C ASN A 122 13.22 0.93 -18.62
N PRO A 123 12.97 0.17 -19.72
CA PRO A 123 13.60 -1.12 -19.99
C PRO A 123 15.02 -0.94 -20.55
N THR A 124 15.86 -0.24 -19.80
CA THR A 124 17.23 0.13 -20.18
C THR A 124 18.29 -0.72 -19.49
N GLY A 125 17.87 -1.59 -18.56
CA GLY A 125 18.72 -2.53 -17.84
C GLY A 125 17.91 -3.45 -16.94
N PRO A 126 18.58 -4.39 -16.25
CA PRO A 126 17.94 -5.29 -15.29
C PRO A 126 17.40 -4.56 -14.06
N LEU A 127 16.49 -5.20 -13.32
CA LEU A 127 16.03 -4.65 -12.05
C LEU A 127 17.16 -4.70 -10.98
N HIS A 128 17.06 -3.82 -9.99
CA HIS A 128 17.95 -3.80 -8.84
C HIS A 128 17.15 -3.64 -7.55
N ILE A 129 17.80 -3.75 -6.39
CA ILE A 129 17.13 -3.74 -5.08
C ILE A 129 16.21 -2.52 -4.85
N GLY A 130 16.58 -1.35 -5.39
CA GLY A 130 15.71 -0.17 -5.36
C GLY A 130 14.34 -0.37 -6.03
N HIS A 131 14.27 -1.15 -7.11
CA HIS A 131 13.02 -1.51 -7.78
C HIS A 131 12.24 -2.56 -6.98
N GLY A 132 12.94 -3.48 -6.32
CA GLY A 132 12.33 -4.46 -5.41
C GLY A 132 11.54 -3.80 -4.27
N LYS A 133 12.02 -2.67 -3.74
CA LYS A 133 11.25 -1.88 -2.76
C LYS A 133 9.91 -1.42 -3.35
N CYS A 134 9.92 -0.89 -4.57
CA CYS A 134 8.69 -0.45 -5.24
C CYS A 134 7.76 -1.63 -5.53
N ALA A 135 8.32 -2.79 -5.92
CA ALA A 135 7.58 -4.03 -6.12
C ALA A 135 6.86 -4.46 -4.83
N ALA A 136 7.57 -4.53 -3.70
CA ALA A 136 6.98 -4.90 -2.41
C ALA A 136 5.86 -3.95 -1.97
N VAL A 137 6.05 -2.63 -2.13
CA VAL A 137 5.03 -1.65 -1.71
C VAL A 137 3.79 -1.73 -2.58
N GLY A 138 3.94 -1.80 -3.90
CA GLY A 138 2.82 -1.91 -4.83
C GLY A 138 2.05 -3.22 -4.67
N ASP A 139 2.77 -4.32 -4.46
CA ASP A 139 2.16 -5.63 -4.21
C ASP A 139 1.39 -5.65 -2.88
N ALA A 140 1.99 -5.18 -1.79
CA ALA A 140 1.33 -5.12 -0.48
C ALA A 140 0.08 -4.24 -0.52
N LEU A 141 0.15 -3.06 -1.16
CA LEU A 141 -1.00 -2.19 -1.34
C LEU A 141 -2.12 -2.90 -2.13
N SER A 142 -1.76 -3.57 -3.22
CA SER A 142 -2.71 -4.34 -4.03
C SER A 142 -3.40 -5.43 -3.23
N SER A 143 -2.64 -6.15 -2.39
CA SER A 143 -3.15 -7.20 -1.51
C SER A 143 -4.08 -6.66 -0.43
N ILE A 144 -3.75 -5.51 0.18
CA ILE A 144 -4.61 -4.83 1.16
C ILE A 144 -5.92 -4.35 0.50
N LEU A 145 -5.85 -3.76 -0.71
CA LEU A 145 -7.03 -3.32 -1.45
C LEU A 145 -7.94 -4.51 -1.82
N LYS A 146 -7.37 -5.65 -2.25
CA LYS A 146 -8.15 -6.88 -2.48
C LYS A 146 -8.82 -7.36 -1.18
N ALA A 147 -8.08 -7.38 -0.08
CA ALA A 147 -8.62 -7.73 1.24
C ALA A 147 -9.72 -6.76 1.71
N ALA A 148 -9.71 -5.51 1.23
CA ALA A 148 -10.71 -4.50 1.49
C ALA A 148 -11.91 -4.52 0.51
N GLY A 149 -11.99 -5.50 -0.40
CA GLY A 149 -13.14 -5.73 -1.28
C GLY A 149 -13.14 -4.91 -2.57
N TYR A 150 -11.96 -4.50 -3.03
CA TYR A 150 -11.78 -3.85 -4.35
C TYR A 150 -11.43 -4.87 -5.44
N GLU A 151 -11.85 -4.59 -6.67
CA GLU A 151 -11.35 -5.28 -7.88
C GLU A 151 -10.03 -4.62 -8.28
N VAL A 152 -8.91 -5.29 -7.99
CA VAL A 152 -7.57 -4.71 -8.20
C VAL A 152 -6.89 -5.25 -9.46
N GLU A 153 -6.53 -4.33 -10.35
CA GLU A 153 -5.68 -4.57 -11.50
C GLU A 153 -4.28 -4.03 -11.21
N LYS A 154 -3.25 -4.85 -11.44
CA LYS A 154 -1.85 -4.49 -11.25
C LYS A 154 -1.24 -4.17 -12.61
N GLU A 155 -0.59 -3.03 -12.73
CA GLU A 155 -0.02 -2.57 -13.99
C GLU A 155 1.48 -2.28 -13.89
N TYR A 156 2.15 -2.51 -15.02
CA TYR A 156 3.52 -2.13 -15.25
C TYR A 156 3.55 -1.29 -16.54
N TYR A 157 3.87 0.00 -16.42
CA TYR A 157 4.01 0.86 -17.58
C TYR A 157 5.39 0.65 -18.22
N ILE A 158 5.39 0.33 -19.52
CA ILE A 158 6.61 0.14 -20.31
C ILE A 158 6.80 1.36 -21.21
N ASN A 159 7.86 2.12 -20.97
CA ASN A 159 8.32 3.15 -21.90
C ASN A 159 9.37 2.58 -22.85
N ASP A 160 8.94 2.03 -23.98
CA ASP A 160 9.80 1.43 -25.00
C ASP A 160 10.11 2.35 -26.19
N GLN A 161 9.83 3.65 -26.03
CA GLN A 161 10.00 4.65 -27.07
C GLN A 161 11.15 5.62 -26.76
N GLY A 162 11.72 6.17 -27.84
CA GLY A 162 12.68 7.26 -27.77
C GLY A 162 14.15 6.85 -27.71
N ARG A 163 14.99 7.89 -27.59
CA ARG A 163 16.45 7.84 -27.77
C ARG A 163 17.16 6.84 -26.86
N GLN A 164 16.66 6.59 -25.65
CA GLN A 164 17.28 5.64 -24.73
C GLN A 164 17.29 4.22 -25.28
N ILE A 165 16.19 3.79 -25.92
CA ILE A 165 16.09 2.46 -26.52
C ILE A 165 16.98 2.34 -27.76
N ASP A 166 17.13 3.42 -28.52
CA ASP A 166 18.04 3.45 -29.67
C ASP A 166 19.51 3.35 -29.23
N ILE A 167 19.92 4.13 -28.22
CA ILE A 167 21.28 4.08 -27.64
C ILE A 167 21.56 2.69 -27.06
N LEU A 168 20.56 2.06 -26.42
CA LEU A 168 20.65 0.72 -25.88
C LEU A 168 20.91 -0.33 -26.96
N GLY A 169 20.14 -0.29 -28.06
CA GLY A 169 20.37 -1.14 -29.22
C GLY A 169 21.75 -0.89 -29.85
N GLN A 170 22.16 0.37 -30.00
CA GLN A 170 23.50 0.74 -30.51
C GLN A 170 24.63 0.23 -29.62
N SER A 171 24.44 0.23 -28.31
CA SER A 171 25.43 -0.29 -27.34
C SER A 171 25.66 -1.79 -27.52
N VAL A 172 24.59 -2.57 -27.68
CA VAL A 172 24.68 -4.00 -27.99
C VAL A 172 25.30 -4.22 -29.37
N HIS A 173 24.87 -3.45 -30.38
CA HIS A 173 25.38 -3.54 -31.74
C HIS A 173 26.89 -3.27 -31.82
N ALA A 174 27.39 -2.29 -31.08
CA ALA A 174 28.83 -2.01 -30.98
C ALA A 174 29.59 -3.17 -30.31
N ARG A 175 29.09 -3.73 -29.20
CA ARG A 175 29.70 -4.92 -28.57
C ARG A 175 29.73 -6.14 -29.49
N TYR A 176 28.62 -6.42 -30.17
CA TYR A 176 28.49 -7.51 -31.13
C TYR A 176 29.58 -7.42 -32.22
N ASN A 177 29.75 -6.24 -32.82
CA ASN A 177 30.77 -6.02 -33.86
C ASN A 177 32.19 -6.15 -33.31
N ASN A 178 32.45 -5.59 -32.11
CA ASN A 178 33.76 -5.68 -31.48
C ASN A 178 34.16 -7.13 -31.14
N PHE A 179 33.19 -7.98 -30.73
CA PHE A 179 33.45 -9.41 -30.53
C PHE A 179 33.76 -10.17 -31.83
N LEU A 180 33.27 -9.69 -32.97
CA LEU A 180 33.55 -10.27 -34.28
C LEU A 180 34.77 -9.66 -34.98
N GLY A 181 35.55 -8.83 -34.28
CA GLY A 181 36.81 -8.25 -34.75
C GLY A 181 36.69 -6.93 -35.50
N GLU A 182 35.48 -6.36 -35.60
CA GLU A 182 35.29 -5.03 -36.18
C GLU A 182 35.71 -3.93 -35.18
N LYS A 183 36.25 -2.82 -35.68
CA LYS A 183 36.61 -1.65 -34.85
C LYS A 183 35.47 -0.64 -34.85
N LYS A 184 34.33 -1.01 -34.25
CA LYS A 184 33.18 -0.09 -34.16
C LYS A 184 33.28 0.74 -32.87
N GLU A 185 33.23 2.06 -33.03
CA GLU A 185 33.25 2.96 -31.87
C GLU A 185 32.05 2.71 -30.96
N PHE A 186 32.31 2.71 -29.65
CA PHE A 186 31.25 2.56 -28.68
C PHE A 186 30.53 3.90 -28.48
N PRO A 187 29.18 3.95 -28.47
CA PRO A 187 28.47 5.21 -28.27
C PRO A 187 28.88 5.90 -26.96
N ALA A 188 29.11 7.22 -26.99
CA ALA A 188 29.56 7.99 -25.82
C ALA A 188 28.59 7.84 -24.64
N ASP A 189 27.30 7.98 -24.92
CA ASP A 189 26.18 7.81 -23.98
C ASP A 189 25.72 6.33 -23.87
N GLY A 190 26.49 5.40 -24.43
CA GLY A 190 26.13 3.99 -24.51
C GLY A 190 26.06 3.33 -23.13
N TYR A 191 25.19 2.33 -23.00
CA TYR A 191 25.06 1.51 -21.81
C TYR A 191 26.24 0.53 -21.71
N LYS A 192 26.90 0.48 -20.56
CA LYS A 192 28.17 -0.25 -20.39
C LYS A 192 28.10 -1.45 -19.43
N GLY A 193 26.92 -1.76 -18.89
CA GLY A 193 26.77 -2.87 -17.95
C GLY A 193 27.03 -4.24 -18.59
N GLU A 194 27.33 -5.24 -17.75
CA GLU A 194 27.63 -6.61 -18.20
C GLU A 194 26.51 -7.23 -19.04
N TYR A 195 25.25 -6.90 -18.72
CA TYR A 195 24.09 -7.35 -19.50
C TYR A 195 24.16 -6.96 -20.99
N ILE A 196 24.83 -5.87 -21.37
CA ILE A 196 25.03 -5.48 -22.77
C ILE A 196 25.96 -6.46 -23.48
N VAL A 197 27.01 -6.90 -22.79
CA VAL A 197 27.93 -7.94 -23.27
C VAL A 197 27.19 -9.27 -23.44
N ASP A 198 26.38 -9.66 -22.46
CA ASP A 198 25.65 -10.92 -22.50
C ASP A 198 24.58 -10.94 -23.59
N ILE A 199 23.89 -9.82 -23.82
CA ILE A 199 22.94 -9.71 -24.93
C ILE A 199 23.67 -9.79 -26.27
N ALA A 200 24.82 -9.12 -26.43
CA ALA A 200 25.61 -9.21 -27.64
C ALA A 200 26.09 -10.65 -27.93
N LYS A 201 26.58 -11.37 -26.91
CA LYS A 201 26.93 -12.80 -27.03
C LYS A 201 25.72 -13.63 -27.45
N LYS A 202 24.55 -13.42 -26.85
CA LYS A 202 23.31 -14.11 -27.25
C LYS A 202 22.90 -13.84 -28.70
N VAL A 203 23.20 -12.64 -29.23
CA VAL A 203 23.01 -12.35 -30.66
C VAL A 203 23.98 -13.18 -31.50
N ILE A 204 25.27 -13.23 -31.14
CA ILE A 204 26.27 -14.07 -31.84
C ILE A 204 25.86 -15.54 -31.81
N ASP A 205 25.47 -16.07 -30.65
CA ASP A 205 25.09 -17.48 -30.51
C ASP A 205 23.93 -17.85 -31.46
N LYS A 206 22.96 -16.96 -31.62
CA LYS A 206 21.74 -17.20 -32.42
C LYS A 206 21.87 -16.83 -33.89
N PHE A 207 22.60 -15.77 -34.20
CA PHE A 207 22.63 -15.14 -35.53
C PHE A 207 24.04 -15.10 -36.14
N GLN A 208 25.04 -15.61 -35.42
CA GLN A 208 26.43 -15.71 -35.85
C GLN A 208 26.97 -14.35 -36.32
N ASP A 209 27.47 -14.26 -37.56
CA ASP A 209 28.04 -13.04 -38.15
C ASP A 209 27.08 -12.29 -39.09
N LYS A 210 25.79 -12.67 -39.14
CA LYS A 210 24.77 -12.11 -40.06
C LYS A 210 24.75 -10.57 -40.15
N TYR A 211 24.98 -9.90 -39.03
CA TYR A 211 24.95 -8.43 -38.94
C TYR A 211 26.33 -7.77 -38.82
N LYS A 212 27.42 -8.52 -39.04
CA LYS A 212 28.79 -8.03 -38.90
C LYS A 212 29.07 -6.88 -39.87
N GLY A 213 29.65 -5.80 -39.37
CA GLY A 213 30.01 -4.60 -40.13
C GLY A 213 28.83 -3.79 -40.66
N ARG A 214 27.59 -4.27 -40.49
CA ARG A 214 26.39 -3.60 -41.02
C ARG A 214 26.00 -2.40 -40.16
N ASP A 215 25.54 -1.33 -40.78
CA ASP A 215 24.91 -0.18 -40.11
C ASP A 215 23.70 0.35 -40.90
N ASP A 216 23.06 -0.53 -41.67
CA ASP A 216 21.80 -0.21 -42.32
C ASP A 216 20.63 -0.18 -41.33
N LYS A 217 19.49 0.34 -41.79
CA LYS A 217 18.27 0.50 -40.99
C LYS A 217 17.78 -0.82 -40.41
N GLU A 218 17.83 -1.91 -41.19
CA GLU A 218 17.39 -3.25 -40.75
C GLU A 218 18.25 -3.74 -39.58
N SER A 219 19.58 -3.59 -39.66
CA SER A 219 20.49 -3.95 -38.56
C SER A 219 20.17 -3.15 -37.29
N ARG A 220 19.99 -1.82 -37.41
CA ARG A 220 19.66 -0.97 -36.25
C ARG A 220 18.34 -1.33 -35.59
N GLU A 221 17.29 -1.56 -36.39
CA GLU A 221 15.98 -1.98 -35.89
C GLU A 221 16.05 -3.34 -35.20
N PHE A 222 16.77 -4.31 -35.78
CA PHE A 222 16.98 -5.61 -35.18
C PHE A 222 17.63 -5.52 -33.79
N PHE A 223 18.75 -4.81 -33.65
CA PHE A 223 19.44 -4.70 -32.36
C PHE A 223 18.60 -3.94 -31.32
N ARG A 224 17.82 -2.95 -31.75
CA ARG A 224 16.87 -2.22 -30.90
C ARG A 224 15.81 -3.17 -30.34
N GLU A 225 15.10 -3.89 -31.21
CA GLU A 225 14.00 -4.79 -30.82
C GLU A 225 14.49 -5.99 -30.02
N PHE A 226 15.59 -6.62 -30.44
CA PHE A 226 16.14 -7.80 -29.76
C PHE A 226 16.58 -7.46 -28.34
N THR A 227 17.26 -6.32 -28.17
CA THR A 227 17.74 -5.87 -26.87
C THR A 227 16.59 -5.53 -25.94
N LEU A 228 15.62 -4.74 -26.42
CA LEU A 228 14.41 -4.40 -25.68
C LEU A 228 13.67 -5.67 -25.23
N LYS A 229 13.42 -6.61 -26.15
CA LYS A 229 12.75 -7.87 -25.84
C LYS A 229 13.50 -8.67 -24.79
N LYS A 230 14.83 -8.70 -24.83
CA LYS A 230 15.61 -9.48 -23.87
C LYS A 230 15.58 -8.86 -22.47
N ILE A 231 15.64 -7.54 -22.37
CA ILE A 231 15.52 -6.83 -21.08
C ILE A 231 14.13 -6.98 -20.50
N LEU A 232 13.07 -6.81 -21.30
CA LEU A 232 11.70 -7.01 -20.85
C LEU A 232 11.43 -8.45 -20.38
N SER A 233 12.03 -9.45 -21.02
CA SER A 233 11.97 -10.84 -20.54
C SER A 233 12.61 -10.98 -19.16
N GLY A 234 13.79 -10.40 -18.95
CA GLY A 234 14.49 -10.42 -17.66
C GLY A 234 13.67 -9.73 -16.57
N ILE A 235 13.13 -8.54 -16.85
CA ILE A 235 12.26 -7.82 -15.91
C ILE A 235 11.03 -8.66 -15.55
N LYS A 236 10.40 -9.33 -16.52
CA LYS A 236 9.24 -10.21 -16.26
C LYS A 236 9.61 -11.41 -15.40
N GLU A 237 10.78 -12.02 -15.64
CA GLU A 237 11.30 -13.12 -14.83
C GLU A 237 11.59 -12.63 -13.40
N ASP A 238 12.31 -11.52 -13.25
CA ASP A 238 12.62 -10.91 -11.94
C ASP A 238 11.35 -10.62 -11.12
N LEU A 239 10.32 -10.03 -11.75
CA LEU A 239 9.05 -9.73 -11.07
C LEU A 239 8.27 -11.00 -10.71
N LYS A 240 8.32 -12.03 -11.55
CA LYS A 240 7.68 -13.32 -11.26
C LYS A 240 8.36 -14.03 -10.09
N ASP A 241 9.69 -13.98 -10.04
CA ASP A 241 10.47 -14.60 -8.96
C ASP A 241 10.35 -13.81 -7.65
N PHE A 242 10.08 -12.50 -7.73
CA PHE A 242 9.85 -11.64 -6.57
C PHE A 242 8.54 -11.97 -5.83
N GLY A 243 7.47 -12.30 -6.55
CA GLY A 243 6.14 -12.61 -6.00
C GLY A 243 5.00 -11.87 -6.66
#